data_AF-A0AA40U588-F1
#
_entry.id   AF-A0AA40U588-F1
#
_cell.length_a   1.000
_cell.length_b   1.000
_cell.length_c   1.000
_cell.angle_alpha   90.00
_cell.angle_beta   90.00
_cell.angle_gamma   90.00
#
_symmetry.space_group_name_H-M   'P 1'
#
loop_
_entity.id
_entity.type
_entity.pdbx_description
1 polymer ?
#
loop_
_entity_poly.entity_id
_entity_poly.type
_entity_poly.pdbx_seq_one_letter_code
_entity_poly.pdbx_strand_id
1 'polypeptide(L)'
;MMRLGSLFFKLLFPKLCYGCQGEGALLCQRCLGMLRCISSEGRCSRCFGGLSYQESHVCSRCASLSKIHMHCIFPLTAVALSLYKNVCWGKALAREVFAVHIRKQWEILGLVPEGLLYTAPELKELAQALCIKNLRYSALWRKKRLWESCSKEKSLHLLSPFPLTWRQRAWLENNAPGSVWITSVFLPEEQL
;
A
#
# COMPACT_ATOMS: atom_id res chain seq x y z
N MET A 1 -24.31 -38.41 7.21
CA MET A 1 -23.14 -38.87 7.98
C MET A 1 -21.96 -37.94 7.74
N MET A 2 -21.76 -36.94 8.60
CA MET A 2 -20.54 -36.13 8.60
C MET A 2 -19.40 -36.98 9.14
N ARG A 3 -18.32 -37.14 8.36
CA ARG A 3 -17.17 -37.97 8.71
C ARG A 3 -16.51 -37.40 9.98
N LEU A 4 -16.47 -38.18 11.06
CA LEU A 4 -15.79 -37.84 12.34
C LEU A 4 -14.36 -37.33 12.10
N GLY A 5 -13.66 -37.86 11.10
CA GLY A 5 -12.31 -37.40 10.72
C GLY A 5 -12.24 -35.91 10.36
N SER A 6 -13.29 -35.31 9.79
CA SER A 6 -13.31 -33.88 9.50
C SER A 6 -13.45 -33.00 10.75
N LEU A 7 -14.05 -33.54 11.82
CA LEU A 7 -14.23 -32.84 13.08
C LEU A 7 -12.90 -32.78 13.84
N PHE A 8 -12.16 -33.89 13.89
CA PHE A 8 -10.83 -33.96 14.49
C PHE A 8 -9.80 -33.08 13.77
N PHE A 9 -9.82 -33.05 12.42
CA PHE A 9 -8.93 -32.15 11.67
C PHE A 9 -9.18 -30.66 11.95
N LYS A 10 -10.45 -30.26 12.17
CA LYS A 10 -10.79 -28.87 12.53
C LYS A 10 -10.35 -28.49 13.95
N LEU A 11 -10.25 -29.45 14.86
CA LEU A 11 -9.77 -29.26 16.23
C LEU A 11 -8.25 -29.15 16.30
N LEU A 12 -7.53 -29.92 15.48
CA LEU A 12 -6.06 -29.90 15.43
C LEU A 12 -5.50 -28.74 14.59
N PHE A 13 -6.27 -28.27 13.60
CA PHE A 13 -5.90 -27.18 12.71
C PHE A 13 -7.05 -26.16 12.58
N PRO A 14 -7.32 -25.39 13.65
CA PRO A 14 -8.38 -24.39 13.61
C PRO A 14 -8.07 -23.35 12.53
N LYS A 15 -9.11 -22.94 11.79
CA LYS A 15 -9.00 -21.82 10.86
C LYS A 15 -8.91 -20.53 11.67
N LEU A 16 -7.71 -19.97 11.74
CA LEU A 16 -7.46 -18.72 12.46
C LEU A 16 -7.54 -17.51 11.53
N CYS A 17 -8.13 -16.44 12.03
CA CYS A 17 -8.20 -15.15 11.36
C CYS A 17 -6.81 -14.55 11.20
N TYR A 18 -6.45 -14.13 9.99
CA TYR A 18 -5.17 -13.50 9.70
C TYR A 18 -4.97 -12.16 10.43
N GLY A 19 -6.04 -11.51 10.89
CA GLY A 19 -5.96 -10.28 11.67
C GLY A 19 -5.82 -10.53 13.16
N CYS A 20 -6.86 -11.10 13.78
CA CYS A 20 -6.96 -11.24 15.24
C CYS A 20 -6.58 -12.62 15.78
N GLN A 21 -6.24 -13.60 14.93
CA GLN A 21 -6.01 -15.01 15.30
C GLN A 21 -7.22 -15.70 15.95
N GLY A 22 -8.42 -15.10 15.89
CA GLY A 22 -9.65 -15.74 16.35
C GLY A 22 -10.09 -16.88 15.43
N GLU A 23 -10.77 -17.87 15.99
CA GLU A 23 -11.20 -19.07 15.26
C GLU A 23 -12.42 -18.82 14.34
N GLY A 24 -12.59 -19.70 13.36
CA GLY A 24 -13.83 -19.83 12.58
C GLY A 24 -13.79 -19.19 11.19
N ALA A 25 -12.92 -18.21 10.94
CA ALA A 25 -12.76 -17.57 9.63
C ALA A 25 -11.33 -17.06 9.39
N LEU A 26 -10.82 -17.18 8.17
CA LEU A 26 -9.51 -16.62 7.78
C LEU A 26 -9.50 -15.08 7.81
N LEU A 27 -10.66 -14.45 7.61
CA LEU A 27 -10.89 -13.01 7.78
C LEU A 27 -12.24 -12.81 8.46
N CYS A 28 -12.25 -12.44 9.74
CA CYS A 28 -13.49 -12.17 10.44
C CYS A 28 -14.03 -10.76 10.10
N GLN A 29 -15.35 -10.58 10.22
CA GLN A 29 -16.03 -9.31 9.93
C GLN A 29 -15.47 -8.15 10.75
N ARG A 30 -15.10 -8.40 12.01
CA ARG A 30 -14.48 -7.39 12.87
C ARG A 30 -13.15 -6.89 12.30
N CYS A 31 -12.27 -7.79 11.87
CA CYS A 31 -10.98 -7.42 11.27
C CYS A 31 -11.16 -6.67 9.95
N LEU A 32 -12.11 -7.09 9.11
CA LEU A 32 -12.45 -6.38 7.88
C LEU A 32 -12.98 -4.96 8.17
N GLY A 33 -13.86 -4.82 9.17
CA GLY A 33 -14.40 -3.51 9.58
C GLY A 33 -13.37 -2.56 10.18
N MET A 34 -12.25 -3.09 10.69
CA MET A 34 -11.11 -2.30 11.20
C MET A 34 -10.10 -1.91 10.09
N LEU A 35 -10.12 -2.60 8.95
CA LEU A 35 -9.35 -2.22 7.76
C LEU A 35 -10.05 -1.08 7.01
N ARG A 36 -10.09 0.09 7.61
CA ARG A 36 -10.65 1.29 6.96
C ARG A 36 -9.55 2.03 6.23
N CYS A 37 -9.83 2.43 4.99
CA CYS A 37 -8.92 3.30 4.26
C CYS A 37 -8.91 4.70 4.88
N ILE A 38 -7.76 5.35 4.85
CA ILE A 38 -7.61 6.73 5.29
C ILE A 38 -8.17 7.67 4.21
N SER A 39 -8.95 8.68 4.63
CA SER A 39 -9.40 9.74 3.73
C SER A 39 -8.23 10.64 3.33
N SER A 40 -8.23 11.11 2.08
CA SER A 40 -7.34 12.17 1.61
C SER A 40 -7.80 13.57 2.04
N GLU A 41 -9.02 13.70 2.57
CA GLU A 41 -9.57 14.96 3.05
C GLU A 41 -8.73 15.54 4.19
N GLY A 42 -8.45 16.84 4.12
CA GLY A 42 -7.61 17.53 5.11
C GLY A 42 -6.14 17.12 5.08
N ARG A 43 -5.67 16.40 4.05
CA ARG A 43 -4.27 15.94 3.93
C ARG A 43 -3.57 16.52 2.71
N CYS A 44 -2.28 16.78 2.88
CA CYS A 44 -1.42 17.26 1.82
C CYS A 44 -1.25 16.18 0.75
N SER A 45 -1.57 16.51 -0.50
CA SER A 45 -1.41 15.60 -1.65
C SER A 45 0.05 15.18 -1.94
N ARG A 46 1.04 15.80 -1.29
CA ARG A 46 2.48 15.60 -1.52
C ARG A 46 3.20 14.84 -0.40
N CYS A 47 2.70 14.90 0.83
CA CYS A 47 3.26 14.22 2.01
C CYS A 47 2.27 13.36 2.78
N PHE A 48 0.98 13.51 2.51
CA PHE A 48 -0.15 12.93 3.24
C PHE A 48 -0.26 13.31 4.73
N GLY A 49 0.52 14.29 5.19
CA GLY A 49 0.36 14.91 6.50
C GLY A 49 -0.85 15.85 6.54
N GLY A 50 -1.35 16.12 7.75
CA GLY A 50 -2.48 17.03 7.97
C GLY A 50 -2.21 18.44 7.45
N LEU A 51 -3.23 19.06 6.85
CA LEU A 51 -3.22 20.45 6.42
C LEU A 51 -3.70 21.36 7.54
N SER A 52 -3.08 22.53 7.66
CA SER A 52 -3.64 23.61 8.47
C SER A 52 -4.86 24.23 7.78
N TYR A 53 -5.72 24.91 8.53
CA TYR A 53 -6.95 25.55 8.01
C TYR A 53 -6.72 26.50 6.81
N GLN A 54 -5.51 27.05 6.68
CA GLN A 54 -5.14 27.97 5.60
C GLN A 54 -4.63 27.25 4.34
N GLU A 55 -4.42 25.94 4.38
CA GLU A 55 -3.87 25.15 3.28
C GLU A 55 -4.97 24.31 2.62
N SER A 56 -5.13 24.43 1.30
CA SER A 56 -6.22 23.75 0.57
C SER A 56 -5.85 22.36 0.07
N HIS A 57 -4.63 22.15 -0.43
CA HIS A 57 -4.23 20.89 -1.08
C HIS A 57 -2.76 20.47 -0.87
N VAL A 58 -1.88 21.42 -0.61
CA VAL A 58 -0.43 21.21 -0.45
C VAL A 58 0.03 22.04 0.72
N CYS A 59 0.78 21.43 1.65
CA CYS A 59 1.34 22.18 2.76
C CYS A 59 2.53 23.04 2.30
N SER A 60 2.79 24.12 3.02
CA SER A 60 3.90 25.06 2.80
C SER A 60 5.24 24.35 2.58
N ARG A 61 5.52 23.31 3.39
CA ARG A 61 6.75 22.51 3.26
C ARG A 61 6.85 21.80 1.92
N CYS A 62 5.74 21.41 1.30
CA CYS A 62 5.73 20.66 0.05
C CYS A 62 5.44 21.52 -1.19
N ALA A 63 5.39 22.85 -1.07
CA ALA A 63 5.08 23.74 -2.19
C ALA A 63 6.04 23.56 -3.39
N SER A 64 7.29 23.19 -3.13
CA SER A 64 8.30 22.93 -4.18
C SER A 64 8.23 21.53 -4.81
N LEU A 65 7.38 20.62 -4.31
CA LEU A 65 7.26 19.26 -4.84
C LEU A 65 6.12 19.17 -5.86
N SER A 66 6.36 19.66 -7.06
CA SER A 66 5.36 19.74 -8.12
C SER A 66 5.01 18.39 -8.76
N LYS A 67 5.98 17.47 -8.82
CA LYS A 67 5.84 16.14 -9.46
C LYS A 67 5.38 15.06 -8.48
N ILE A 68 5.57 15.25 -7.17
CA ILE A 68 5.31 14.19 -6.17
C ILE A 68 3.85 14.12 -5.76
N HIS A 69 3.16 13.03 -5.97
CA HIS A 69 1.81 12.81 -5.44
C HIS A 69 1.82 11.62 -4.50
N MET A 70 1.03 11.69 -3.43
CA MET A 70 1.14 10.74 -2.35
C MET A 70 -0.20 10.43 -1.71
N HIS A 71 -0.43 9.15 -1.44
CA HIS A 71 -1.57 8.67 -0.67
C HIS A 71 -1.17 7.50 0.22
N CYS A 72 -1.82 7.38 1.38
CA CYS A 72 -1.66 6.25 2.28
C CYS A 72 -2.96 5.48 2.39
N ILE A 73 -2.88 4.16 2.43
CA ILE A 73 -4.08 3.32 2.35
C ILE A 73 -4.67 3.06 3.72
N PHE A 74 -3.90 2.52 4.66
CA PHE A 74 -4.41 2.06 5.96
C PHE A 74 -3.74 2.78 7.13
N PRO A 75 -4.47 3.02 8.24
CA PRO A 75 -3.81 3.36 9.49
C PRO A 75 -2.97 2.18 9.97
N LEU A 76 -1.83 2.47 10.61
CA LEU A 76 -0.97 1.46 11.19
C LEU A 76 -1.60 0.87 12.47
N THR A 77 -2.47 -0.13 12.31
CA THR A 77 -3.08 -0.84 13.45
C THR A 77 -2.50 -2.23 13.61
N ALA A 78 -2.63 -2.82 14.81
CA ALA A 78 -2.21 -4.21 15.08
C ALA A 78 -2.85 -5.22 14.10
N VAL A 79 -4.11 -4.99 13.72
CA VAL A 79 -4.85 -5.85 12.79
C VAL A 79 -4.30 -5.71 11.37
N ALA A 80 -4.07 -4.48 10.92
CA ALA A 80 -3.52 -4.23 9.59
C ALA A 80 -2.09 -4.79 9.47
N LEU A 81 -1.27 -4.64 10.52
CA LEU A 81 0.05 -5.25 10.61
C LEU A 81 0.01 -6.78 10.59
N SER A 82 -0.88 -7.39 11.37
CA SER A 82 -1.05 -8.86 11.41
C SER A 82 -1.46 -9.41 10.04
N LEU A 83 -2.39 -8.74 9.35
CA LEU A 83 -2.78 -9.07 7.99
C LEU A 83 -1.64 -8.90 7.00
N TYR A 84 -0.85 -7.82 7.13
CA TYR A 84 0.30 -7.59 6.27
C TYR A 84 1.43 -8.60 6.50
N LYS A 85 1.66 -9.07 7.73
CA LYS A 85 2.56 -10.22 7.95
C LYS A 85 2.14 -11.44 7.15
N ASN A 86 0.83 -11.71 7.06
CA ASN A 86 0.30 -12.78 6.24
C ASN A 86 0.47 -12.51 4.73
N VAL A 87 0.44 -11.25 4.29
CA VAL A 87 0.83 -10.86 2.92
C VAL A 87 2.29 -11.23 2.66
N CYS A 88 3.20 -10.88 3.56
CA CYS A 88 4.63 -11.20 3.45
C CYS A 88 4.90 -12.71 3.41
N TRP A 89 4.04 -13.51 4.05
CA TRP A 89 4.08 -14.97 4.00
C TRP A 89 3.36 -15.59 2.79
N GLY A 90 2.97 -14.77 1.80
CA GLY A 90 2.37 -15.23 0.55
C GLY A 90 0.93 -15.73 0.68
N LYS A 91 0.22 -15.40 1.77
CA LYS A 91 -1.18 -15.82 1.94
C LYS A 91 -2.08 -15.08 0.94
N ALA A 92 -2.62 -15.82 -0.04
CA ALA A 92 -3.39 -15.28 -1.15
C ALA A 92 -4.54 -14.36 -0.73
N LEU A 93 -5.34 -14.78 0.25
CA LEU A 93 -6.49 -13.99 0.70
C LEU A 93 -6.07 -12.67 1.35
N ALA A 94 -4.98 -12.65 2.14
CA ALA A 94 -4.45 -11.42 2.72
C ALA A 94 -3.93 -10.47 1.62
N ARG A 95 -3.23 -11.01 0.62
CA ARG A 95 -2.74 -10.23 -0.54
C ARG A 95 -3.88 -9.56 -1.28
N GLU A 96 -4.95 -10.29 -1.56
CA GLU A 96 -6.08 -9.76 -2.32
C GLU A 96 -6.82 -8.65 -1.55
N VAL A 97 -6.96 -8.77 -0.22
CA VAL A 97 -7.54 -7.70 0.59
C VAL A 97 -6.80 -6.38 0.39
N PHE A 98 -5.47 -6.37 0.53
CA PHE A 98 -4.69 -5.15 0.32
C PHE A 98 -4.77 -4.67 -1.14
N ALA A 99 -4.66 -5.60 -2.10
CA ALA A 99 -4.65 -5.26 -3.51
C ALA A 99 -5.96 -4.64 -3.97
N VAL A 100 -7.12 -5.16 -3.54
CA VAL A 100 -8.45 -4.59 -3.84
C VAL A 100 -8.56 -3.15 -3.34
N HIS A 101 -8.14 -2.87 -2.10
CA HIS A 101 -8.23 -1.51 -1.55
C HIS A 101 -7.30 -0.53 -2.27
N ILE A 102 -6.06 -0.95 -2.58
CA ILE A 102 -5.13 -0.11 -3.35
C ILE A 102 -5.66 0.16 -4.75
N ARG A 103 -6.14 -0.86 -5.48
CA ARG A 103 -6.70 -0.68 -6.83
C ARG A 103 -7.90 0.26 -6.80
N LYS A 104 -8.81 0.11 -5.83
CA LYS A 104 -9.94 1.02 -5.66
C LYS A 104 -9.49 2.47 -5.42
N GLN A 105 -8.43 2.68 -4.63
CA GLN A 105 -7.87 4.03 -4.44
C GLN A 105 -7.26 4.57 -5.74
N TRP A 106 -6.56 3.74 -6.51
CA TRP A 106 -6.07 4.15 -7.83
C TRP A 106 -7.21 4.51 -8.78
N GLU A 107 -8.29 3.73 -8.82
CA GLU A 107 -9.48 4.02 -9.63
C GLU A 107 -10.13 5.36 -9.25
N ILE A 108 -10.31 5.62 -7.94
CA ILE A 108 -10.84 6.90 -7.44
C ILE A 108 -9.98 8.09 -7.88
N LEU A 109 -8.66 7.90 -7.90
CA LEU A 109 -7.70 8.92 -8.30
C LEU A 109 -7.48 8.99 -9.83
N GLY A 110 -8.17 8.16 -10.62
CA GLY A 110 -7.98 8.07 -12.07
C GLY A 110 -6.60 7.57 -12.49
N LEU A 111 -5.93 6.80 -11.62
CA LEU A 111 -4.58 6.29 -11.83
C LEU A 111 -4.61 4.91 -12.48
N VAL A 112 -3.90 4.79 -13.59
CA VAL A 112 -3.64 3.50 -14.26
C VAL A 112 -2.12 3.35 -14.40
N PRO A 113 -1.45 2.66 -13.45
CA PRO A 113 -0.02 2.47 -13.53
C PRO A 113 0.34 1.65 -14.79
N GLU A 114 1.39 2.05 -15.51
CA GLU A 114 2.01 1.25 -16.59
C GLU A 114 3.14 0.36 -16.05
N GLY A 115 3.75 0.79 -14.94
CA GLY A 115 4.76 0.05 -14.17
C GLY A 115 4.67 0.40 -12.69
N LEU A 116 5.12 -0.51 -11.82
CA LEU A 116 5.12 -0.34 -10.36
C LEU A 116 6.50 -0.64 -9.77
N LEU A 117 7.13 0.36 -9.17
CA LEU A 117 8.32 0.15 -8.37
C LEU A 117 7.95 -0.08 -6.92
N TYR A 118 8.70 -0.92 -6.21
CA TYR A 118 8.49 -1.12 -4.77
C TYR A 118 9.78 -0.88 -3.96
N THR A 119 9.65 -0.26 -2.79
CA THR A 119 10.81 0.23 -2.00
C THR A 119 11.35 -0.77 -0.97
N ALA A 120 10.61 -1.83 -0.65
CA ALA A 120 11.02 -2.83 0.34
C ALA A 120 10.72 -4.28 -0.12
N PRO A 121 11.59 -5.28 0.16
CA PRO A 121 11.42 -6.66 -0.33
C PRO A 121 10.06 -7.29 0.02
N GLU A 122 9.54 -6.94 1.20
CA GLU A 122 8.29 -7.43 1.77
C GLU A 122 7.07 -7.06 0.91
N LEU A 123 7.19 -5.98 0.13
CA LEU A 123 6.14 -5.52 -0.77
C LEU A 123 6.04 -6.34 -2.06
N LYS A 124 7.00 -7.24 -2.34
CA LYS A 124 7.01 -8.01 -3.60
C LYS A 124 5.70 -8.75 -3.82
N GLU A 125 5.20 -9.41 -2.78
CA GLU A 125 3.96 -10.20 -2.84
C GLU A 125 2.73 -9.32 -3.11
N LEU A 126 2.71 -8.11 -2.54
CA LEU A 126 1.66 -7.13 -2.76
C LEU A 126 1.75 -6.52 -4.15
N ALA A 127 2.95 -6.13 -4.59
CA ALA A 127 3.21 -5.63 -5.93
C ALA A 127 2.76 -6.64 -6.99
N GLN A 128 3.10 -7.92 -6.80
CA GLN A 128 2.64 -8.99 -7.68
C GLN A 128 1.11 -9.11 -7.72
N ALA A 129 0.44 -9.03 -6.56
CA ALA A 129 -1.01 -9.05 -6.53
C ALA A 129 -1.63 -7.85 -7.27
N LEU A 130 -1.02 -6.67 -7.21
CA LEU A 130 -1.50 -5.48 -7.93
C LEU A 130 -1.38 -5.61 -9.46
N CYS A 131 -0.52 -6.49 -9.96
CA CYS A 131 -0.19 -6.64 -11.37
C CYS A 131 -1.10 -7.61 -12.17
N ILE A 132 -2.43 -7.48 -12.08
CA ILE A 132 -3.37 -8.42 -12.73
C ILE A 132 -3.36 -8.35 -14.28
N LYS A 133 -2.91 -7.23 -14.89
CA LYS A 133 -3.02 -6.99 -16.35
C LYS A 133 -1.72 -6.47 -16.99
N ASN A 134 -0.69 -7.31 -17.10
CA ASN A 134 0.60 -6.98 -17.74
C ASN A 134 1.41 -5.82 -17.11
N LEU A 135 0.97 -5.31 -15.96
CA LEU A 135 1.69 -4.30 -15.19
C LEU A 135 3.06 -4.85 -14.78
N ARG A 136 4.14 -4.21 -15.23
CA ARG A 136 5.50 -4.60 -14.85
C ARG A 136 5.75 -4.13 -13.43
N TYR A 137 6.39 -4.95 -12.60
CA TYR A 137 6.83 -4.53 -11.27
C TYR A 137 8.29 -4.87 -11.00
N SER A 138 8.97 -4.04 -10.20
CA SER A 138 10.39 -4.21 -9.89
C SER A 138 10.82 -3.55 -8.59
N ALA A 139 11.80 -4.14 -7.91
CA ALA A 139 12.41 -3.56 -6.72
C ALA A 139 13.21 -2.31 -7.07
N LEU A 140 13.02 -1.22 -6.32
CA LEU A 140 13.69 0.05 -6.55
C LEU A 140 15.22 -0.04 -6.38
N TRP A 141 15.70 -0.72 -5.33
CA TRP A 141 17.14 -0.80 -5.01
C TRP A 141 17.92 -1.69 -5.97
N ARG A 142 17.26 -2.52 -6.77
CA ARG A 142 17.93 -3.51 -7.63
C ARG A 142 18.38 -2.98 -8.99
N LYS A 143 18.03 -1.74 -9.40
CA LYS A 143 18.53 -1.21 -10.68
C LYS A 143 18.68 0.32 -10.70
N LYS A 144 19.93 0.81 -10.73
CA LYS A 144 20.26 2.16 -11.25
C LYS A 144 19.67 2.37 -12.67
N ARG A 145 19.69 1.31 -13.50
CA ARG A 145 19.14 1.30 -14.86
C ARG A 145 17.60 1.38 -14.95
N LEU A 146 16.84 1.10 -13.87
CA LEU A 146 15.37 1.24 -13.92
C LEU A 146 14.94 2.70 -13.92
N TRP A 147 15.68 3.56 -13.22
CA TRP A 147 15.50 5.02 -13.31
C TRP A 147 15.68 5.50 -14.75
N GLU A 148 16.70 4.97 -15.45
CA GLU A 148 16.95 5.26 -16.86
C GLU A 148 15.90 4.67 -17.79
N SER A 149 15.31 3.51 -17.49
CA SER A 149 14.22 2.95 -18.32
C SER A 149 12.87 3.62 -18.06
N CYS A 150 12.58 3.99 -16.82
CA CYS A 150 11.40 4.77 -16.44
C CYS A 150 11.51 6.22 -16.93
N SER A 151 12.70 6.70 -17.33
CA SER A 151 12.87 8.00 -18.03
C SER A 151 12.02 8.14 -19.29
N LYS A 152 11.58 7.01 -19.88
CA LYS A 152 10.65 6.97 -21.02
C LYS A 152 9.17 7.01 -20.61
N GLU A 153 8.85 6.77 -19.35
CA GLU A 153 7.48 6.78 -18.82
C GLU A 153 7.11 8.20 -18.36
N LYS A 154 5.90 8.65 -18.69
CA LYS A 154 5.41 9.99 -18.30
C LYS A 154 5.14 10.12 -16.79
N SER A 155 4.90 9.00 -16.11
CA SER A 155 4.61 8.96 -14.68
C SER A 155 5.15 7.70 -14.02
N LEU A 156 5.83 7.87 -12.88
CA LEU A 156 6.35 6.80 -12.06
C LEU A 156 5.35 6.42 -10.96
N HIS A 157 5.10 5.13 -10.76
CA HIS A 157 4.32 4.66 -9.61
C HIS A 157 5.20 3.89 -8.63
N LEU A 158 5.12 4.26 -7.36
CA LEU A 158 5.95 3.71 -6.30
C LEU A 158 5.08 3.17 -5.17
N LEU A 159 5.29 1.91 -4.82
CA LEU A 159 4.74 1.26 -3.64
C LEU A 159 5.77 1.30 -2.50
N SER A 160 5.33 1.79 -1.34
CA SER A 160 6.16 1.88 -0.14
C SER A 160 5.37 1.38 1.08
N PRO A 161 6.03 0.87 2.13
CA PRO A 161 5.32 0.43 3.32
C PRO A 161 4.79 1.65 4.11
N PHE A 162 5.55 2.73 4.14
CA PHE A 162 5.29 3.95 4.90
C PHE A 162 5.56 5.20 4.06
N PRO A 163 5.12 6.38 4.54
CA PRO A 163 5.40 7.62 3.87
C PRO A 163 6.89 7.87 3.64
N LEU A 164 7.24 8.32 2.43
CA LEU A 164 8.61 8.72 2.15
C LEU A 164 8.99 10.00 2.90
N THR A 165 10.22 10.02 3.40
CA THR A 165 10.82 11.20 4.03
C THR A 165 10.89 12.37 3.05
N TRP A 166 10.99 13.58 3.59
CA TRP A 166 11.19 14.79 2.78
C TRP A 166 12.39 14.64 1.83
N ARG A 167 13.52 14.15 2.33
CA ARG A 167 14.75 13.97 1.54
C ARG A 167 14.54 13.02 0.35
N GLN A 168 13.82 11.91 0.57
CA GLN A 168 13.50 10.98 -0.50
C GLN A 168 12.58 11.62 -1.55
N ARG A 169 11.55 12.35 -1.11
CA ARG A 169 10.62 13.03 -2.02
C ARG A 169 11.29 14.15 -2.82
N ALA A 170 12.14 14.95 -2.18
CA ALA A 170 12.95 15.96 -2.86
C ALA A 170 13.93 15.34 -3.87
N TRP A 171 14.54 14.20 -3.53
CA TRP A 171 15.37 13.47 -4.48
C TRP A 171 14.55 13.00 -5.69
N LEU A 172 13.35 12.47 -5.48
CA LEU A 172 12.44 12.08 -6.56
C LEU A 172 12.02 13.26 -7.44
N GLU A 173 11.68 14.41 -6.86
CA GLU A 173 11.29 15.63 -7.60
C GLU A 173 12.37 16.05 -8.62
N ASN A 174 13.63 15.99 -8.18
CA ASN A 174 14.78 16.42 -8.97
C ASN A 174 15.25 15.39 -10.01
N ASN A 175 14.95 14.10 -9.82
CA ASN A 175 15.50 13.02 -10.65
C ASN A 175 14.44 12.31 -11.50
N ALA A 176 13.16 12.43 -11.16
CA ALA A 176 12.10 11.80 -11.93
C ALA A 176 11.82 12.55 -13.24
N PRO A 177 11.61 11.82 -14.34
CA PRO A 177 11.31 12.39 -15.66
C PRO A 177 9.95 13.12 -15.69
N GLY A 178 9.01 12.73 -14.83
CA GLY A 178 7.66 13.27 -14.77
C GLY A 178 7.04 13.06 -13.39
N SER A 179 5.70 13.01 -13.34
CA SER A 179 4.95 12.84 -12.09
C SER A 179 5.32 11.54 -11.38
N VAL A 180 5.36 11.57 -10.05
CA VAL A 180 5.65 10.40 -9.21
C VAL A 180 4.49 10.16 -8.26
N TRP A 181 3.77 9.06 -8.44
CA TRP A 181 2.67 8.63 -7.59
C TRP A 181 3.14 7.63 -6.55
N ILE A 182 3.15 8.03 -5.28
CA ILE A 182 3.57 7.21 -4.15
C ILE A 182 2.33 6.66 -3.45
N THR A 183 2.21 5.34 -3.45
CA THR A 183 1.25 4.58 -2.64
C THR A 183 1.97 4.05 -1.41
N SER A 184 1.64 4.56 -0.24
CA SER A 184 2.12 4.00 1.04
C SER A 184 1.07 3.06 1.62
N VAL A 185 1.47 1.85 1.99
CA VAL A 185 0.53 0.85 2.55
C VAL A 185 -0.05 1.35 3.87
N PHE A 186 0.80 1.92 4.72
CA PHE A 186 0.44 2.41 6.05
C PHE A 186 0.71 3.90 6.21
N LEU A 187 -0.07 4.53 7.09
CA LEU A 187 0.25 5.79 7.73
C LEU A 187 0.57 5.54 9.22
N PRO A 188 1.74 5.99 9.72
CA PRO A 188 2.06 5.93 11.14
C PRO A 188 1.04 6.70 11.99
N GLU A 189 0.81 6.26 13.23
CA GLU A 189 -0.19 6.88 14.11
C GLU A 189 0.14 8.34 14.42
N GLU A 190 1.42 8.72 14.45
CA GLU A 190 1.87 10.08 14.69
C GLU A 190 1.47 11.07 13.58
N GLN A 191 0.98 10.55 12.45
CA GLN A 191 0.55 11.32 11.29
C GLN A 191 -0.95 11.19 11.00
N LEU A 192 -1.68 10.42 11.81
CA LEU A 192 -3.15 10.31 11.69
C LEU A 192 -3.84 11.62 12.07
#